data_AF-A0A4S8R1X1-F1
#
_entry.id   AF-A0A4S8R1X1-F1
#
_cell.length_a   1.000
_cell.length_b   1.000
_cell.length_c   1.000
_cell.angle_alpha   90.00
_cell.angle_beta   90.00
_cell.angle_gamma   90.00
#
_symmetry.space_group_name_H-M   'P 1'
#
loop_
_entity.id
_entity.type
_entity.pdbx_description
1 polymer ?
#
loop_
_entity_poly.entity_id
_entity_poly.type
_entity_poly.pdbx_seq_one_letter_code
_entity_poly.pdbx_strand_id
1 'polypeptide(L)'
;MVECVQTLKACVSETSHPMLLPFLILSEEISYKEDLRQRECRDWLRRIEHAVGQHAGRRKILASDQTMPLDIISHDINDCYAKALWRAPLAYVRLIESFLETMELFTQHIPTTGSISTKIQKIHDSFVPALRRYKAKQQGLETFANTTLQRLENQRSLASYISSKRDSSAMKTIAILGIVFLPGTFVAAVSPSFWIYWIITVPVTLIILGLWYLWEKQRDGRFVRERNEREETDYLVSEIDLEEYYLQPLQRARPLADYE
;
A
#
# COMPACT_ATOMS: atom_id res chain seq x y z
N MET A 1 -7.03 20.54 25.35
CA MET A 1 -8.11 20.66 26.39
C MET A 1 -8.00 21.91 27.27
N VAL A 2 -6.95 22.11 28.08
CA VAL A 2 -6.83 23.32 28.92
C VAL A 2 -6.79 24.60 28.07
N GLU A 3 -6.09 24.55 26.93
CA GLU A 3 -6.08 25.65 25.93
C GLU A 3 -7.48 25.91 25.38
N CYS A 4 -8.22 24.89 24.90
CA CYS A 4 -9.61 25.07 24.43
C CYS A 4 -10.52 25.75 25.45
N VAL A 5 -10.40 25.39 26.74
CA VAL A 5 -11.23 25.99 27.80
C VAL A 5 -10.84 27.45 28.04
N GLN A 6 -9.57 27.81 27.89
CA GLN A 6 -9.11 29.20 27.98
C GLN A 6 -9.61 30.03 26.78
N THR A 7 -9.50 29.51 25.56
CA THR A 7 -10.03 30.16 24.35
C THR A 7 -11.55 30.31 24.42
N LEU A 8 -12.26 29.29 24.92
CA LEU A 8 -13.69 29.36 25.15
C LEU A 8 -14.05 30.45 26.16
N LYS A 9 -13.36 30.52 27.30
CA LYS A 9 -13.58 31.57 28.31
C LYS A 9 -13.37 32.99 27.76
N ALA A 10 -12.42 33.16 26.85
CA ALA A 10 -12.19 34.44 26.18
C ALA A 10 -13.30 34.82 25.17
N CYS A 11 -14.00 33.84 24.59
CA CYS A 11 -15.03 34.05 23.56
C CYS A 11 -16.49 33.92 24.08
N VAL A 12 -16.69 33.41 25.29
CA VAL A 12 -18.01 33.10 25.88
C VAL A 12 -18.92 34.32 26.03
N SER A 13 -18.37 35.53 26.23
CA SER A 13 -19.17 36.76 26.33
C SER A 13 -19.76 37.22 24.99
N GLU A 14 -19.21 36.76 23.86
CA GLU A 14 -19.59 37.20 22.51
C GLU A 14 -20.27 36.11 21.68
N THR A 15 -20.13 34.84 22.04
CA THR A 15 -20.55 33.70 21.22
C THR A 15 -21.29 32.64 22.04
N SER A 16 -22.60 32.48 21.80
CA SER A 16 -23.48 31.52 22.50
C SER A 16 -23.80 30.27 21.66
N HIS A 17 -22.98 29.95 20.66
CA HIS A 17 -23.25 28.82 19.76
C HIS A 17 -22.96 27.49 20.47
N PRO A 18 -23.93 26.56 20.56
CA PRO A 18 -23.80 25.33 21.37
C PRO A 18 -22.69 24.38 20.89
N MET A 19 -22.33 24.47 19.60
CA MET A 19 -21.25 23.65 19.01
C MET A 19 -19.87 24.30 18.96
N LEU A 20 -19.68 25.48 19.55
CA LEU A 20 -18.38 26.13 19.60
C LEU A 20 -17.32 25.28 20.33
N LEU A 21 -17.66 24.74 21.50
CA LEU A 21 -16.74 23.91 22.29
C LEU A 21 -16.42 22.58 21.58
N PRO A 22 -17.42 21.79 21.13
CA PRO A 22 -17.16 20.60 20.31
C PRO A 22 -16.29 20.89 19.08
N PHE A 23 -16.53 22.02 18.39
CA PHE A 23 -15.74 22.43 17.22
C PHE A 23 -14.29 22.75 17.58
N LEU A 24 -14.04 23.47 18.69
CA LEU A 24 -12.70 23.80 19.16
C LEU A 24 -11.90 22.53 19.49
N ILE A 25 -12.51 21.59 20.23
CA ILE A 25 -11.87 20.31 20.57
C ILE A 25 -11.49 19.56 19.30
N LEU A 26 -12.42 19.46 18.35
CA LEU A 26 -12.18 18.81 17.07
C LEU A 26 -11.05 19.50 16.29
N SER A 27 -10.98 20.82 16.30
CA SER A 27 -9.93 21.57 15.60
C SER A 27 -8.54 21.37 16.20
N GLU A 28 -8.42 21.24 17.53
CA GLU A 28 -7.15 20.93 18.22
C GLU A 28 -6.69 19.51 17.85
N GLU A 29 -7.62 18.55 17.80
CA GLU A 29 -7.29 17.17 17.47
C GLU A 29 -6.90 16.91 16.00
N ILE A 30 -7.36 17.76 15.07
CA ILE A 30 -7.10 17.66 13.62
C ILE A 30 -5.84 18.45 13.19
N SER A 31 -5.11 19.01 14.16
CA SER A 31 -3.95 19.90 13.99
C SER A 31 -2.82 19.38 13.08
N TYR A 32 -1.79 20.19 12.86
CA TYR A 32 -0.74 20.05 11.85
C TYR A 32 0.14 18.78 11.99
N LYS A 33 0.08 18.07 13.12
CA LYS A 33 0.97 16.93 13.41
C LYS A 33 0.78 15.76 12.44
N GLU A 34 -0.42 15.58 11.89
CA GLU A 34 -0.74 14.50 10.97
C GLU A 34 0.01 14.62 9.63
N ASP A 35 0.19 15.84 9.12
CA ASP A 35 0.79 16.05 7.79
C ASP A 35 2.28 15.70 7.76
N LEU A 36 3.00 15.94 8.86
CA LEU A 36 4.41 15.58 8.99
C LEU A 36 4.58 14.06 9.07
N ARG A 37 3.76 13.39 9.88
CA ARG A 37 3.79 11.92 10.01
C ARG A 37 3.44 11.23 8.71
N GLN A 38 2.51 11.78 7.95
CA GLN A 38 2.17 11.28 6.62
C GLN A 38 3.37 11.39 5.66
N ARG A 39 4.10 12.52 5.68
CA ARG A 39 5.31 12.71 4.88
C ARG A 39 6.39 11.69 5.24
N GLU A 40 6.69 11.54 6.52
CA GLU A 40 7.66 10.56 7.01
C GLU A 40 7.29 9.13 6.63
N CYS A 41 6.01 8.77 6.74
CA CYS A 41 5.51 7.47 6.32
C CYS A 41 5.72 7.22 4.82
N ARG A 42 5.44 8.23 3.97
CA ARG A 42 5.68 8.14 2.52
C ARG A 42 7.15 7.98 2.18
N ASP A 43 8.01 8.75 2.82
CA ASP A 43 9.45 8.69 2.56
C ASP A 43 10.03 7.35 3.02
N TRP A 44 9.50 6.80 4.11
CA TRP A 44 9.86 5.45 4.54
C TRP A 44 9.35 4.36 3.59
N LEU A 45 8.10 4.43 3.14
CA LEU A 45 7.55 3.51 2.14
C LEU A 45 8.43 3.48 0.88
N ARG A 46 8.84 4.64 0.37
CA ARG A 46 9.73 4.70 -0.80
C ARG A 46 11.05 3.97 -0.53
N ARG A 47 11.65 4.13 0.65
CA ARG A 47 12.89 3.42 1.02
C ARG A 47 12.70 1.91 1.01
N ILE A 48 11.58 1.41 1.53
CA ILE A 48 11.22 -0.01 1.50
C ILE A 48 11.06 -0.50 0.06
N GLU A 49 10.31 0.23 -0.78
CA GLU A 49 10.12 -0.10 -2.20
C GLU A 49 11.46 -0.13 -2.96
N HIS A 50 12.36 0.80 -2.67
CA HIS A 50 13.72 0.81 -3.22
C HIS A 50 14.53 -0.41 -2.75
N ALA A 51 14.49 -0.74 -1.46
CA ALA A 51 15.21 -1.89 -0.91
C ALA A 51 14.70 -3.22 -1.50
N VAL A 52 13.38 -3.42 -1.55
CA VAL A 52 12.77 -4.62 -2.18
C VAL A 52 13.08 -4.67 -3.68
N GLY A 53 13.03 -3.52 -4.37
CA GLY A 53 13.37 -3.42 -5.78
C GLY A 53 14.82 -3.82 -6.12
N GLN A 54 15.77 -3.57 -5.22
CA GLN A 54 17.15 -4.04 -5.34
C GLN A 54 17.23 -5.57 -5.27
N HIS A 55 16.53 -6.19 -4.32
CA HIS A 55 16.48 -7.66 -4.18
C HIS A 55 15.76 -8.35 -5.34
N ALA A 56 14.77 -7.71 -5.95
CA ALA A 56 14.05 -8.24 -7.11
C ALA A 56 14.87 -8.18 -8.41
N GLY A 57 16.07 -7.58 -8.41
CA GLY A 57 16.90 -7.42 -9.61
C GLY A 57 16.35 -6.40 -10.63
N ARG A 58 15.37 -5.57 -10.23
CA ARG A 58 14.69 -4.60 -11.11
C ARG A 58 15.53 -3.34 -11.40
N ARG A 59 16.63 -3.10 -10.67
CA ARG A 59 17.57 -1.99 -10.91
C ARG A 59 19.02 -2.45 -10.71
N LYS A 60 19.78 -2.55 -11.81
CA LYS A 60 21.25 -2.76 -11.82
C LYS A 60 22.06 -1.47 -11.61
N ILE A 61 21.46 -0.40 -11.07
CA ILE A 61 22.15 0.88 -10.99
C ILE A 61 22.88 0.98 -9.65
N LEU A 62 24.21 0.94 -9.75
CA LEU A 62 25.22 1.20 -8.73
C LEU A 62 25.09 0.31 -7.48
N ALA A 63 25.76 -0.84 -7.55
CA ALA A 63 26.04 -1.68 -6.39
C ALA A 63 26.84 -0.88 -5.35
N SER A 64 26.12 -0.18 -4.47
CA SER A 64 26.62 0.19 -3.17
C SER A 64 26.58 -1.05 -2.29
N ASP A 65 27.69 -1.30 -1.63
CA ASP A 65 28.13 -2.48 -0.87
C ASP A 65 27.27 -2.82 0.38
N GLN A 66 26.04 -2.31 0.48
CA GLN A 66 25.13 -2.55 1.60
C GLN A 66 23.69 -2.71 1.12
N THR A 67 23.35 -3.88 0.59
CA THR A 67 21.95 -4.28 0.43
C THR A 67 21.38 -4.62 1.80
N MET A 68 20.28 -3.95 2.18
CA MET A 68 19.58 -4.22 3.44
C MET A 68 19.12 -5.68 3.47
N PRO A 69 19.41 -6.49 4.50
CA PRO A 69 18.95 -7.88 4.56
C PRO A 69 17.42 -7.97 4.62
N LEU A 70 16.88 -9.05 4.06
CA LEU A 70 15.45 -9.23 3.83
C LEU A 70 14.62 -9.30 5.13
N ASP A 71 15.24 -9.76 6.22
CA ASP A 71 14.62 -9.78 7.55
C ASP A 71 14.39 -8.37 8.10
N ILE A 72 15.34 -7.45 7.86
CA ILE A 72 15.21 -6.04 8.25
C ILE A 72 14.12 -5.38 7.39
N ILE A 73 14.04 -5.71 6.10
CA ILE A 73 12.96 -5.21 5.22
C ILE A 73 11.59 -5.67 5.75
N SER A 74 11.46 -6.94 6.16
CA SER A 74 10.22 -7.49 6.72
C SER A 74 9.81 -6.76 8.01
N HIS A 75 10.80 -6.48 8.87
CA HIS A 75 10.59 -5.68 10.08
C HIS A 75 10.13 -4.25 9.75
N ASP A 76 10.84 -3.55 8.87
CA ASP A 76 10.52 -2.17 8.45
C ASP A 76 9.14 -2.08 7.78
N ILE A 77 8.72 -3.10 7.03
CA ILE A 77 7.36 -3.19 6.49
C ILE A 77 6.32 -3.18 7.62
N ASN A 78 6.51 -3.99 8.66
CA ASN A 78 5.56 -4.06 9.79
C ASN A 78 5.49 -2.73 10.54
N ASP A 79 6.64 -2.09 10.78
CA ASP A 79 6.65 -0.82 11.47
C ASP A 79 6.02 0.29 10.62
N CYS A 80 6.27 0.30 9.30
CA CYS A 80 5.63 1.24 8.38
C CYS A 80 4.12 1.01 8.34
N TYR A 81 3.68 -0.25 8.36
CA TYR A 81 2.28 -0.64 8.47
C TYR A 81 1.64 -0.07 9.75
N ALA A 82 2.29 -0.24 10.90
CA ALA A 82 1.82 0.30 12.17
C ALA A 82 1.76 1.85 12.17
N LYS A 83 2.74 2.53 11.56
CA LYS A 83 2.73 3.99 11.43
C LYS A 83 1.62 4.49 10.51
N ALA A 84 1.34 3.79 9.41
CA ALA A 84 0.25 4.12 8.50
C ALA A 84 -1.13 3.98 9.16
N LEU A 85 -1.27 3.06 10.13
CA LEU A 85 -2.53 2.76 10.83
C LEU A 85 -2.73 3.50 12.17
N TRP A 86 -1.83 4.42 12.55
CA TRP A 86 -1.75 4.99 13.91
C TRP A 86 -3.05 5.68 14.40
N ARG A 87 -3.94 6.12 13.50
CA ARG A 87 -5.28 6.62 13.85
C ARG A 87 -6.33 5.98 12.96
N ALA A 88 -7.57 5.92 13.45
CA ALA A 88 -8.73 5.49 12.69
C ALA A 88 -9.42 6.71 12.03
N PRO A 89 -9.02 7.11 10.80
CA PRO A 89 -9.59 8.29 10.13
C PRO A 89 -11.10 8.16 9.91
N LEU A 90 -11.58 6.93 9.69
CA LEU A 90 -13.00 6.63 9.50
C LEU A 90 -13.87 7.06 10.69
N ALA A 91 -13.36 6.92 11.93
CA ALA A 91 -14.08 7.34 13.13
C ALA A 91 -14.25 8.86 13.15
N TYR A 92 -13.23 9.61 12.74
CA TYR A 92 -13.29 11.07 12.63
C TYR A 92 -14.19 11.54 11.49
N VAL A 93 -14.21 10.85 10.35
CA VAL A 93 -15.15 11.15 9.25
C VAL A 93 -16.59 11.03 9.75
N ARG A 94 -16.94 9.93 10.44
CA ARG A 94 -18.27 9.71 11.01
C ARG A 94 -18.63 10.75 12.08
N LEU A 95 -17.67 11.14 12.91
CA LEU A 95 -17.86 12.20 13.91
C LEU A 95 -18.14 13.54 13.23
N ILE A 96 -17.40 13.88 12.17
CA ILE A 96 -17.63 15.13 11.45
C ILE A 96 -18.99 15.11 10.72
N GLU A 97 -19.43 13.96 10.23
CA GLU A 97 -20.75 13.78 9.64
C GLU A 97 -21.87 14.05 10.66
N SER A 98 -21.76 13.52 11.88
CA SER A 98 -22.75 13.83 12.93
C SER A 98 -22.72 15.30 13.36
N PHE A 99 -21.55 15.96 13.33
CA PHE A 99 -21.45 17.40 13.53
C PHE A 99 -22.16 18.19 12.42
N LEU A 100 -22.03 17.78 11.17
CA LEU A 100 -22.72 18.43 10.05
C LEU A 100 -24.23 18.24 10.12
N GLU A 101 -24.70 17.03 10.48
CA GLU A 101 -26.12 16.74 10.67
C GLU A 101 -26.72 17.56 11.82
N THR A 102 -26.00 17.65 12.94
CA THR A 102 -26.44 18.48 14.07
C THR A 102 -26.44 19.98 13.75
N MET A 103 -25.54 20.47 12.87
CA MET A 103 -25.58 21.84 12.35
C MET A 103 -26.83 22.09 11.50
N GLU A 104 -27.22 21.13 10.67
CA GLU A 104 -28.41 21.23 9.83
C GLU A 104 -29.69 21.26 10.69
N LEU A 105 -29.79 20.37 11.68
CA LEU A 105 -30.91 20.35 12.63
C LEU A 105 -31.00 21.63 13.45
N PHE A 106 -29.86 22.20 13.85
CA PHE A 106 -29.82 23.46 14.57
C PHE A 106 -30.36 24.61 13.73
N THR A 107 -30.03 24.66 12.43
CA THR A 107 -30.55 25.68 11.50
C THR A 107 -32.09 25.65 11.41
N GLN A 108 -32.70 24.47 11.50
CA GLN A 108 -34.16 24.31 11.45
C GLN A 108 -34.87 24.83 12.71
N HIS A 109 -34.19 24.90 13.86
CA HIS A 109 -34.79 25.20 15.17
C HIS A 109 -34.54 26.63 15.67
N ILE A 110 -33.69 27.43 15.02
CA ILE A 110 -33.40 28.80 15.45
C ILE A 110 -34.47 29.76 14.91
N PRO A 111 -35.07 30.62 15.75
CA PRO A 111 -35.94 31.69 15.27
C PRO A 111 -35.14 32.72 14.46
N THR A 112 -35.56 32.94 13.20
CA THR A 112 -34.87 33.80 12.21
C THR A 112 -34.88 35.29 12.56
N THR A 113 -35.63 35.71 13.59
CA THR A 113 -35.90 37.13 13.86
C THR A 113 -35.14 37.64 15.08
N GLY A 114 -34.04 38.40 14.88
CA GLY A 114 -33.35 39.14 15.94
C GLY A 114 -31.87 39.46 15.66
N SER A 115 -31.33 40.50 16.32
CA SER A 115 -29.89 40.84 16.22
C SER A 115 -28.98 39.72 16.76
N ILE A 116 -29.44 38.97 17.77
CA ILE A 116 -28.72 37.84 18.35
C ILE A 116 -28.70 36.63 17.38
N SER A 117 -29.79 36.36 16.66
CA SER A 117 -29.84 35.25 15.69
C SER A 117 -28.87 35.50 14.53
N THR A 118 -28.75 36.74 14.04
CA THR A 118 -27.79 37.07 12.97
C THR A 118 -26.33 36.88 13.37
N LYS A 119 -25.95 37.15 14.64
CA LYS A 119 -24.60 36.88 15.15
C LYS A 119 -24.31 35.38 15.23
N ILE A 120 -25.27 34.60 15.75
CA ILE A 120 -25.16 33.13 15.84
C ILE A 120 -25.08 32.51 14.45
N GLN A 121 -25.88 33.00 13.50
CA GLN A 121 -25.91 32.51 12.12
C GLN A 121 -24.61 32.80 11.37
N LYS A 122 -24.00 33.99 11.55
CA LYS A 122 -22.67 34.27 10.99
C LYS A 122 -21.59 33.27 11.45
N ILE A 123 -21.64 32.87 12.71
CA ILE A 123 -20.71 31.88 13.27
C ILE A 123 -21.04 30.49 12.72
N HIS A 124 -22.32 30.13 12.66
CA HIS A 124 -22.81 28.89 12.07
C HIS A 124 -22.32 28.70 10.63
N ASP A 125 -22.48 29.73 9.80
CA ASP A 125 -22.07 29.77 8.40
C ASP A 125 -20.56 29.60 8.23
N SER A 126 -19.77 29.95 9.25
CA SER A 126 -18.31 29.74 9.26
C SER A 126 -17.90 28.32 9.64
N PHE A 127 -18.72 27.60 10.44
CA PHE A 127 -18.41 26.25 10.92
C PHE A 127 -18.63 25.19 9.85
N VAL A 128 -19.73 25.26 9.10
CA VAL A 128 -20.07 24.28 8.05
C VAL A 128 -18.92 24.09 7.03
N PRO A 129 -18.35 25.14 6.40
CA PRO A 129 -17.24 24.97 5.47
C PRO A 129 -15.96 24.47 6.15
N ALA A 130 -15.71 24.86 7.40
CA ALA A 130 -14.57 24.37 8.16
C ALA A 130 -14.68 22.86 8.47
N LEU A 131 -15.85 22.39 8.88
CA LEU A 131 -16.14 20.96 9.09
C LEU A 131 -16.02 20.17 7.79
N ARG A 132 -16.54 20.67 6.67
CA ARG A 132 -16.38 20.03 5.35
C ARG A 132 -14.91 19.90 4.96
N ARG A 133 -14.09 20.93 5.20
CA ARG A 133 -12.64 20.88 4.98
C ARG A 133 -11.96 19.82 5.87
N TYR A 134 -12.35 19.71 7.14
CA TYR A 134 -11.84 18.66 8.02
C TYR A 134 -12.26 17.26 7.56
N LYS A 135 -13.50 17.08 7.09
CA LYS A 135 -13.97 15.82 6.51
C LYS A 135 -13.10 15.43 5.31
N ALA A 136 -12.90 16.35 4.36
CA ALA A 136 -12.07 16.11 3.19
C ALA A 136 -10.62 15.75 3.56
N LYS A 137 -10.04 16.42 4.58
CA LYS A 137 -8.71 16.08 5.11
C LYS A 137 -8.66 14.64 5.64
N GLN A 138 -9.65 14.23 6.44
CA GLN A 138 -9.70 12.88 7.01
C GLN A 138 -9.93 11.81 5.95
N GLN A 139 -10.78 12.07 4.95
CA GLN A 139 -10.95 11.17 3.80
C GLN A 139 -9.66 11.02 3.00
N GLY A 140 -8.90 12.10 2.81
CA GLY A 140 -7.58 12.03 2.18
C GLY A 140 -6.59 11.17 2.97
N LEU A 141 -6.62 11.23 4.30
CA LEU A 141 -5.80 10.38 5.18
C LEU A 141 -6.23 8.92 5.11
N GLU A 142 -7.53 8.63 5.01
CA GLU A 142 -8.05 7.28 4.83
C GLU A 142 -7.60 6.67 3.50
N THR A 143 -7.76 7.40 2.39
CA THR A 143 -7.27 6.97 1.07
C THR A 143 -5.75 6.74 1.10
N PHE A 144 -5.01 7.63 1.77
CA PHE A 144 -3.57 7.46 1.96
C PHE A 144 -3.23 6.18 2.73
N ALA A 145 -3.92 5.90 3.83
CA ALA A 145 -3.70 4.69 4.61
C ALA A 145 -3.98 3.45 3.74
N ASN A 146 -5.15 3.36 3.13
CA ASN A 146 -5.55 2.21 2.30
C ASN A 146 -4.57 1.94 1.16
N THR A 147 -4.20 2.97 0.39
CA THR A 147 -3.24 2.83 -0.72
C THR A 147 -1.84 2.46 -0.24
N THR A 148 -1.41 2.98 0.92
CA THR A 148 -0.11 2.64 1.52
C THR A 148 -0.09 1.19 2.00
N LEU A 149 -1.16 0.71 2.62
CA LEU A 149 -1.25 -0.68 3.09
C LEU A 149 -1.21 -1.65 1.91
N GLN A 150 -1.96 -1.39 0.84
CA GLN A 150 -1.93 -2.21 -0.37
C GLN A 150 -0.52 -2.25 -0.99
N ARG A 151 0.17 -1.11 -1.03
CA ARG A 151 1.57 -1.05 -1.51
C ARG A 151 2.51 -1.85 -0.61
N LEU A 152 2.40 -1.71 0.71
CA LEU A 152 3.21 -2.47 1.67
C LEU A 152 2.96 -3.99 1.56
N GLU A 153 1.71 -4.41 1.33
CA GLU A 153 1.35 -5.80 1.12
C GLU A 153 1.96 -6.37 -0.18
N ASN A 154 1.93 -5.57 -1.25
CA ASN A 154 2.66 -5.89 -2.48
C ASN A 154 4.16 -6.03 -2.21
N GLN A 155 4.78 -5.13 -1.44
CA GLN A 155 6.20 -5.26 -1.09
C GLN A 155 6.50 -6.49 -0.22
N ARG A 156 5.61 -6.82 0.73
CA ARG A 156 5.73 -8.00 1.59
C ARG A 156 5.68 -9.30 0.80
N SER A 157 4.73 -9.41 -0.12
CA SER A 157 4.59 -10.58 -1.00
C SER A 157 5.78 -10.72 -1.95
N LEU A 158 6.34 -9.61 -2.45
CA LEU A 158 7.56 -9.63 -3.24
C LEU A 158 8.76 -10.09 -2.42
N ALA A 159 8.93 -9.57 -1.20
CA ALA A 159 9.99 -9.99 -0.30
C ALA A 159 9.93 -11.49 0.01
N SER A 160 8.75 -12.03 0.34
CA SER A 160 8.57 -13.46 0.62
C SER A 160 8.81 -14.33 -0.61
N TYR A 161 8.40 -13.88 -1.80
CA TYR A 161 8.70 -14.54 -3.06
C TYR A 161 10.21 -14.63 -3.31
N ILE A 162 10.95 -13.56 -3.05
CA ILE A 162 12.42 -13.54 -3.20
C ILE A 162 13.08 -14.52 -2.23
N SER A 163 12.67 -14.54 -0.96
CA SER A 163 13.14 -15.56 0.01
C SER A 163 12.90 -16.97 -0.51
N SER A 164 11.67 -17.24 -0.94
CA SER A 164 11.25 -18.57 -1.41
C SER A 164 12.02 -19.01 -2.65
N LYS A 165 12.33 -18.08 -3.56
CA LYS A 165 13.13 -18.37 -4.76
C LYS A 165 14.56 -18.78 -4.41
N ARG A 166 15.15 -18.17 -3.37
CA ARG A 166 16.47 -18.55 -2.87
C ARG A 166 16.43 -19.94 -2.24
N ASP A 167 15.40 -20.26 -1.47
CA ASP A 167 15.25 -21.58 -0.84
C ASP A 167 14.97 -22.68 -1.88
N SER A 168 14.34 -22.33 -3.00
CA SER A 168 14.07 -23.27 -4.10
C SER A 168 15.35 -23.82 -4.75
N SER A 169 16.43 -23.04 -4.85
CA SER A 169 17.68 -23.55 -5.43
C SER A 169 18.29 -24.68 -4.58
N ALA A 170 18.26 -24.54 -3.26
CA ALA A 170 18.67 -25.58 -2.33
C ALA A 170 17.78 -26.82 -2.45
N MET A 171 16.45 -26.63 -2.56
CA MET A 171 15.52 -27.73 -2.76
C MET A 171 15.79 -28.50 -4.07
N LYS A 172 16.12 -27.80 -5.15
CA LYS A 172 16.53 -28.42 -6.42
C LYS A 172 17.79 -29.26 -6.26
N THR A 173 18.80 -28.76 -5.53
CA THR A 173 20.04 -29.53 -5.27
C THR A 173 19.75 -30.82 -4.51
N ILE A 174 18.92 -30.77 -3.46
CA ILE A 174 18.53 -31.97 -2.70
C ILE A 174 17.79 -32.98 -3.59
N ALA A 175 16.87 -32.51 -4.44
CA ALA A 175 16.15 -33.37 -5.37
C ALA A 175 17.09 -34.04 -6.39
N ILE A 176 18.08 -33.30 -6.93
CA ILE A 176 19.09 -33.84 -7.84
C ILE A 176 19.93 -34.91 -7.15
N LEU A 177 20.37 -34.68 -5.90
CA LEU A 177 21.08 -35.69 -5.11
C LEU A 177 20.22 -36.95 -4.95
N GLY A 178 18.94 -36.80 -4.63
CA GLY A 178 18.00 -37.93 -4.58
C GLY A 178 17.95 -38.71 -5.89
N ILE A 179 17.80 -38.03 -7.03
CA ILE A 179 17.76 -38.65 -8.36
C ILE A 179 19.04 -39.46 -8.67
N VAL A 180 20.20 -38.97 -8.22
CA VAL A 180 21.49 -39.65 -8.43
C VAL A 180 21.66 -40.83 -7.48
N PHE A 181 21.33 -40.67 -6.20
CA PHE A 181 21.64 -41.65 -5.16
C PHE A 181 20.62 -42.79 -5.04
N LEU A 182 19.34 -42.53 -5.29
CA LEU A 182 18.25 -43.49 -5.05
C LEU A 182 18.29 -44.72 -6.00
N PRO A 183 18.60 -44.57 -7.31
CA PRO A 183 18.78 -45.73 -8.19
C PRO A 183 20.01 -46.56 -7.81
N GLY A 184 21.09 -45.90 -7.39
CA GLY A 184 22.32 -46.55 -6.97
C GLY A 184 22.14 -47.39 -5.70
N THR A 185 21.50 -46.83 -4.67
CA THR A 185 21.22 -47.57 -3.42
C THR A 185 20.25 -48.71 -3.61
N PHE A 186 19.22 -48.53 -4.45
CA PHE A 186 18.29 -49.62 -4.78
C PHE A 186 19.02 -50.78 -5.44
N VAL A 187 19.78 -50.54 -6.52
CA VAL A 187 20.49 -51.61 -7.26
C VAL A 187 21.54 -52.31 -6.39
N ALA A 188 22.22 -51.56 -5.51
CA ALA A 188 23.19 -52.12 -4.56
C ALA A 188 22.54 -53.08 -3.53
N ALA A 189 21.27 -52.87 -3.18
CA ALA A 189 20.55 -53.75 -2.25
C ALA A 189 20.09 -55.08 -2.89
N VAL A 190 19.84 -55.10 -4.21
CA VAL A 190 19.25 -56.27 -4.90
C VAL A 190 20.28 -57.21 -5.51
N SER A 191 21.52 -56.77 -5.76
CA SER A 191 22.51 -57.57 -6.49
C SER A 191 23.92 -57.48 -5.88
N PRO A 192 24.54 -58.62 -5.51
CA PRO A 192 25.93 -58.66 -5.04
C PRO A 192 26.97 -58.53 -6.18
N SER A 193 26.53 -58.55 -7.45
CA SER A 193 27.42 -58.50 -8.61
C SER A 193 27.77 -57.06 -9.01
N PHE A 194 29.00 -56.65 -8.74
CA PHE A 194 29.51 -55.28 -9.00
C PHE A 194 29.34 -54.78 -10.43
N TRP A 195 29.35 -55.67 -11.42
CA TRP A 195 29.25 -55.27 -12.84
C TRP A 195 27.83 -54.88 -13.27
N ILE A 196 26.81 -55.50 -12.65
CA ILE A 196 25.40 -55.22 -12.93
C ILE A 196 25.01 -53.83 -12.41
N TYR A 197 25.65 -53.37 -11.33
CA TYR A 197 25.49 -52.03 -10.80
C TYR A 197 25.75 -50.98 -11.89
N TRP A 198 26.92 -51.00 -12.55
CA TRP A 198 27.29 -49.98 -13.53
C TRP A 198 26.41 -50.00 -14.79
N ILE A 199 26.03 -51.20 -15.25
CA ILE A 199 25.22 -51.35 -16.47
C ILE A 199 23.80 -50.83 -16.28
N ILE A 200 23.22 -50.94 -15.08
CA ILE A 200 21.83 -50.54 -14.84
C ILE A 200 21.77 -49.10 -14.32
N THR A 201 22.62 -48.75 -13.36
CA THR A 201 22.54 -47.44 -12.68
C THR A 201 22.88 -46.27 -13.59
N VAL A 202 23.92 -46.39 -14.43
CA VAL A 202 24.33 -45.32 -15.36
C VAL A 202 23.23 -44.97 -16.37
N PRO A 203 22.65 -45.91 -17.14
CA PRO A 203 21.58 -45.55 -18.08
C PRO A 203 20.31 -45.11 -17.36
N VAL A 204 19.94 -45.71 -16.22
CA VAL A 204 18.76 -45.29 -15.45
C VAL A 204 18.91 -43.85 -14.95
N THR A 205 20.05 -43.50 -14.37
CA THR A 205 20.32 -42.12 -13.92
C THR A 205 20.35 -41.13 -15.09
N LEU A 206 20.98 -41.49 -16.22
CA LEU A 206 21.00 -40.64 -17.42
C LEU A 206 19.60 -40.44 -18.02
N ILE A 207 18.76 -41.47 -18.03
CA ILE A 207 17.37 -41.37 -18.50
C ILE A 207 16.56 -40.43 -17.60
N ILE A 208 16.66 -40.57 -16.28
CA ILE A 208 15.93 -39.72 -15.33
C ILE A 208 16.40 -38.26 -15.43
N LEU A 209 17.71 -38.02 -15.50
CA LEU A 209 18.27 -36.67 -15.69
C LEU A 209 17.87 -36.07 -17.04
N GLY A 210 17.88 -36.86 -18.11
CA GLY A 210 17.45 -36.44 -19.44
C GLY A 210 15.98 -36.03 -19.49
N LEU A 211 15.09 -36.84 -18.91
CA LEU A 211 13.67 -36.53 -18.77
C LEU A 211 13.44 -35.26 -17.94
N TRP A 212 14.12 -35.12 -16.81
CA TRP A 212 14.03 -33.94 -15.95
C TRP A 212 14.51 -32.69 -16.68
N TYR A 213 15.66 -32.74 -17.35
CA TYR A 213 16.23 -31.61 -18.07
C TYR A 213 15.34 -31.13 -19.22
N LEU A 214 14.75 -32.07 -19.98
CA LEU A 214 13.79 -31.72 -21.03
C LEU A 214 12.51 -31.07 -20.46
N TRP A 215 12.03 -31.55 -19.31
CA TRP A 215 10.87 -30.98 -18.63
C TRP A 215 11.15 -29.60 -18.03
N GLU A 216 12.30 -29.43 -17.37
CA GLU A 216 12.76 -28.14 -16.84
C GLU A 216 12.88 -27.11 -17.97
N LYS A 217 13.50 -27.48 -19.10
CA LYS A 217 13.65 -26.62 -20.28
C LYS A 217 12.30 -26.25 -20.92
N GLN A 218 11.34 -27.16 -20.97
CA GLN A 218 9.99 -26.83 -21.45
C GLN A 218 9.23 -25.94 -20.45
N ARG A 219 9.42 -26.11 -19.14
CA ARG A 219 8.81 -25.24 -18.12
C ARG A 219 9.34 -23.82 -18.20
N ASP A 220 10.65 -23.64 -18.39
CA ASP A 220 11.26 -22.32 -18.51
C ASP A 220 10.71 -21.51 -19.70
N GLY A 221 10.41 -22.17 -20.82
CA GLY A 221 9.80 -21.52 -21.99
C GLY A 221 8.39 -20.96 -21.74
N ARG A 222 7.60 -21.60 -20.87
CA ARG A 222 6.26 -21.09 -20.50
C ARG A 222 6.33 -19.87 -19.59
N PHE A 223 7.26 -19.87 -18.62
CA PHE A 223 7.43 -18.75 -17.69
C PHE A 223 7.95 -17.47 -18.37
N VAL A 224 8.81 -17.60 -19.38
CA VAL A 224 9.27 -16.44 -20.16
C VAL A 224 8.12 -15.83 -20.96
N ARG A 225 7.24 -16.66 -21.51
CA ARG A 225 6.07 -16.21 -22.27
C ARG A 225 5.06 -15.47 -21.36
N GLU A 226 4.73 -16.06 -20.21
CA GLU A 226 3.85 -15.44 -19.20
C GLU A 226 4.42 -14.11 -18.67
N ARG A 227 5.74 -14.01 -18.50
CA ARG A 227 6.39 -12.76 -18.07
C ARG A 227 6.31 -11.67 -19.14
N ASN A 228 6.56 -12.01 -20.40
CA ASN A 228 6.48 -11.05 -21.51
C ASN A 228 5.04 -10.54 -21.68
N GLU A 229 4.05 -11.42 -21.59
CA GLU A 229 2.63 -11.04 -21.64
C GLU A 229 2.27 -10.09 -20.48
N ARG A 230 2.79 -10.34 -19.27
CA ARG A 230 2.55 -9.47 -18.10
C ARG A 230 3.23 -8.11 -18.23
N GLU A 231 4.46 -8.08 -18.73
CA GLU A 231 5.19 -6.83 -18.99
C GLU A 231 4.46 -6.02 -20.08
N GLU A 232 4.05 -6.65 -21.17
CA GLU A 232 3.25 -6.03 -22.24
C GLU A 232 1.93 -5.45 -21.71
N THR A 233 1.25 -6.17 -20.81
CA THR A 233 0.03 -5.69 -20.17
C THR A 233 0.29 -4.48 -19.25
N ASP A 234 1.35 -4.49 -18.44
CA ASP A 234 1.74 -3.37 -17.56
C ASP A 234 2.11 -2.12 -18.37
N TYR A 235 2.80 -2.28 -19.51
CA TYR A 235 3.11 -1.18 -20.42
C TYR A 235 1.83 -0.59 -21.01
N LEU A 236 0.91 -1.43 -21.51
CA LEU A 236 -0.35 -0.96 -22.07
C LEU A 236 -1.22 -0.24 -21.03
N VAL A 237 -1.33 -0.76 -19.80
CA VAL A 237 -2.07 -0.10 -18.71
C VAL A 237 -1.44 1.25 -18.36
N SER A 238 -0.11 1.31 -18.26
CA SER A 238 0.59 2.58 -18.03
C SER A 238 0.40 3.58 -19.17
N GLU A 239 0.35 3.13 -20.42
CA GLU A 239 0.12 3.97 -21.60
C GLU A 239 -1.32 4.54 -21.57
N ILE A 240 -2.31 3.70 -21.22
CA ILE A 240 -3.72 4.09 -21.08
C ILE A 240 -3.90 5.10 -19.93
N ASP A 241 -3.29 4.85 -18.76
CA ASP A 241 -3.32 5.78 -17.62
C ASP A 241 -2.69 7.14 -17.98
N LEU A 242 -1.61 7.12 -18.77
CA LEU A 242 -0.97 8.34 -19.27
C LEU A 242 -1.90 9.09 -20.23
N GLU A 243 -2.51 8.37 -21.17
CA GLU A 243 -3.43 8.94 -22.16
C GLU A 243 -4.66 9.55 -21.48
N GLU A 244 -5.25 8.87 -20.50
CA GLU A 244 -6.37 9.37 -19.69
C GLU A 244 -5.98 10.62 -18.90
N TYR A 245 -4.77 10.64 -18.32
CA TYR A 245 -4.23 11.79 -17.60
C TYR A 245 -4.00 13.01 -18.51
N TYR A 246 -3.52 12.82 -19.75
CA TYR A 246 -3.36 13.91 -20.73
C TYR A 246 -4.69 14.41 -21.31
N LEU A 247 -5.70 13.54 -21.43
CA LEU A 247 -7.01 13.89 -21.99
C LEU A 247 -7.94 14.59 -20.98
N GLN A 248 -7.75 14.37 -19.68
CA GLN A 248 -8.53 15.01 -18.61
C GLN A 248 -8.54 16.56 -18.63
N PRO A 249 -7.42 17.28 -18.84
CA PRO A 249 -7.43 18.74 -18.93
C PRO A 249 -8.00 19.26 -20.27
N LEU A 250 -7.91 18.49 -21.37
CA LEU A 250 -8.41 18.92 -22.68
C LEU A 250 -9.93 18.85 -22.79
N GLN A 251 -10.60 17.92 -22.09
CA GLN A 251 -12.07 17.90 -22.03
C GLN A 251 -12.67 19.10 -21.29
N ARG A 252 -11.91 19.74 -20.40
CA ARG A 252 -12.34 20.93 -19.63
C ARG A 252 -12.13 22.24 -20.40
N ALA A 253 -11.36 22.23 -21.48
CA ALA A 253 -11.10 23.38 -22.34
C ALA A 253 -11.95 23.32 -23.62
N ARG A 254 -13.28 23.30 -23.49
CA ARG A 254 -14.17 23.66 -24.61
C ARG A 254 -14.59 25.14 -24.43
N PRO A 255 -14.08 26.08 -25.24
CA PRO A 255 -14.43 27.49 -25.13
C PRO A 255 -15.84 27.79 -25.65
N LEU A 256 -16.46 28.78 -25.01
CA LEU A 256 -17.74 29.41 -25.35
C LEU A 256 -17.69 30.05 -26.75
N ALA A 257 -18.54 29.55 -27.64
CA ALA A 257 -19.03 30.16 -28.88
C ALA A 257 -20.27 29.32 -29.22
N ASP A 258 -21.50 29.79 -29.24
CA ASP A 258 -22.02 31.05 -29.79
C ASP A 258 -23.24 31.52 -28.99
N TYR A 259 -23.35 32.84 -28.77
CA TYR A 259 -24.64 33.50 -28.65
C TYR A 259 -24.69 34.56 -29.77
N GLU A 260 -25.47 34.27 -30.80
CA GLU A 260 -26.18 35.30 -31.58
C GLU A 260 -27.60 35.40 -31.03
#